data_AF-A0A1G7LN79-F1
#
_entry.id   AF-A0A1G7LN79-F1
#
_cell.length_a   1.000
_cell.length_b   1.000
_cell.length_c   1.000
_cell.angle_alpha   90.00
_cell.angle_beta   90.00
_cell.angle_gamma   90.00
#
_symmetry.space_group_name_H-M   'P 1'
#
loop_
_entity.id
_entity.type
_entity.pdbx_description
1 polymer ?
#
loop_
_entity_poly.entity_id
_entity_poly.type
_entity_poly.pdbx_seq_one_letter_code
_entity_poly.pdbx_strand_id
1 'polypeptide(L)'
;MKNKIYISIITILAVLLQPSCKDLNIDPLNVIQDKDVFATEAGVKGYLATIYRALPIEDFYYRQEGSGFNRQWEHFYHPGALCGELVGPYGSTYDGAGGFGYWPYGDIRTVNYFIGNLPVYGTGFSKEQVDAWLGEAYFCRAYFYFALAKRYGGIPIIRKVQHYPEQSLEELQVHRDKEVDVWNFISDDLDSAYNKMPAASERGRANRYVAAALKSRAMVYAGSIAKYGSENFVAGAARDQGYVGIPAAAAAGFFQRAWDAAKLLEGHYSLYRKKTDKELNYADLFLDKESTENILVRDYSLTTGTAHSWDATMTCRFMTADGLSRAYPTLELVERFTGLLPVVNADGTPRRFDNTSQLAQGLEPRLLATIYFPGATLRGKQFDMQRGIYEHFAGTAADELGQNPPNRQFRHLAGKTETLFNGMRIIGFTGISTDGDDLSRTGFYIRKYVDYNRAQSQCGLYMSTQSWIDMRYAEVLLNRAEAAFELNNIVDARNMINDIRDRAGAPLLTGTFTIDTVRNERCKELAFEKQYWWDLRRWRIADRLLDNTKYHAMMPYYIADEQKYIFLREFEPFQRSYNFEKKYYYEPIPGGELGKNPNLYPNNPNH
;
A
#
# COMPACT_ATOMS: atom_id res chain seq x y z
N MET A 1 40.34 -67.25 -56.04
CA MET A 1 40.33 -65.81 -55.70
C MET A 1 38.93 -65.21 -55.54
N LYS A 2 37.90 -65.66 -56.30
CA LYS A 2 36.53 -65.10 -56.19
C LYS A 2 35.85 -65.30 -54.82
N ASN A 3 35.97 -66.47 -54.17
CA ASN A 3 35.30 -66.72 -52.88
C ASN A 3 35.90 -65.95 -51.69
N LYS A 4 37.18 -65.55 -51.73
CA LYS A 4 37.78 -64.71 -50.68
C LYS A 4 37.35 -63.24 -50.78
N ILE A 5 37.01 -62.77 -51.99
CA ILE A 5 36.49 -61.42 -52.22
C ILE A 5 35.04 -61.31 -51.74
N TYR A 6 34.20 -62.32 -51.97
CA TYR A 6 32.83 -62.32 -51.46
C TYR A 6 32.75 -62.41 -49.93
N ILE A 7 33.64 -63.18 -49.29
CA ILE A 7 33.71 -63.23 -47.82
C ILE A 7 34.21 -61.89 -47.25
N SER A 8 35.20 -61.23 -47.87
CA SER A 8 35.63 -59.89 -47.42
C SER A 8 34.56 -58.80 -47.66
N ILE A 9 33.79 -58.88 -48.74
CA ILE A 9 32.70 -57.93 -49.01
C ILE A 9 31.53 -58.14 -48.05
N ILE A 10 31.17 -59.40 -47.72
CA ILE A 10 30.10 -59.71 -46.76
C ILE A 10 30.49 -59.31 -45.32
N THR A 11 31.76 -59.48 -44.93
CA THR A 11 32.26 -59.04 -43.62
C THR A 11 32.33 -57.52 -43.50
N ILE A 12 32.65 -56.80 -44.60
CA ILE A 12 32.60 -55.33 -44.62
C ILE A 12 31.15 -54.80 -44.62
N LEU A 13 30.22 -55.49 -45.30
CA LEU A 13 28.79 -55.12 -45.29
C LEU A 13 28.12 -55.39 -43.93
N ALA A 14 28.55 -56.43 -43.20
CA ALA A 14 28.04 -56.75 -41.87
C ALA A 14 28.54 -55.78 -40.78
N VAL A 15 29.72 -55.17 -40.96
CA VAL A 15 30.23 -54.12 -40.06
C VAL A 15 29.54 -52.77 -40.30
N LEU A 16 28.93 -52.56 -41.48
CA LEU A 16 28.17 -51.35 -41.82
C LEU A 16 26.69 -51.40 -41.40
N LEU A 17 26.22 -52.52 -40.84
CA LEU A 17 24.82 -52.73 -40.39
C LEU A 17 24.66 -52.67 -38.87
N GLN A 18 25.54 -51.96 -38.16
CA GLN A 18 25.25 -51.57 -36.78
C GLN A 18 24.09 -50.54 -36.80
N PRO A 19 23.02 -50.72 -35.99
CA PRO A 19 21.94 -49.74 -35.93
C PRO A 19 22.50 -48.39 -35.47
N SER A 20 22.62 -47.44 -36.40
CA SER A 20 22.91 -46.03 -36.14
C SER A 20 21.65 -45.34 -35.61
N CYS A 21 21.16 -45.79 -34.46
CA CYS A 21 20.17 -45.10 -33.65
C CYS A 21 20.46 -45.42 -32.17
N LYS A 22 21.51 -44.82 -31.62
CA LYS A 22 21.34 -44.26 -30.29
C LYS A 22 20.70 -42.91 -30.53
N ASP A 23 19.43 -42.76 -30.17
CA ASP A 23 18.84 -41.43 -30.01
C ASP A 23 19.80 -40.64 -29.12
N LEU A 24 20.47 -39.66 -29.72
CA LEU A 24 21.26 -38.69 -28.99
C LEU A 24 20.28 -37.67 -28.39
N ASN A 25 19.39 -38.14 -27.52
CA ASN A 25 18.63 -37.30 -26.58
C ASN A 25 19.59 -36.84 -25.48
N ILE A 26 20.59 -36.05 -25.88
CA ILE A 26 21.33 -35.25 -24.94
C ILE A 26 20.56 -33.94 -24.88
N ASP A 27 19.72 -33.80 -23.85
CA ASP A 27 19.11 -32.51 -23.52
C ASP A 27 20.22 -31.45 -23.52
N PRO A 28 20.01 -30.27 -24.11
CA PRO A 28 21.01 -29.23 -24.12
C PRO A 28 21.46 -28.95 -22.68
N LEU A 29 22.71 -29.29 -22.36
CA LEU A 29 23.27 -29.24 -20.99
C LEU A 29 23.28 -27.82 -20.39
N ASN A 30 23.03 -26.80 -21.22
CA ASN A 30 22.93 -25.40 -20.86
C ASN A 30 21.48 -24.89 -20.70
N VAL A 31 20.47 -25.77 -20.81
CA VAL A 31 19.06 -25.42 -20.63
C VAL A 31 18.52 -26.17 -19.43
N ILE A 32 18.10 -25.42 -18.41
CA ILE A 32 17.41 -25.94 -17.23
C ILE A 32 16.09 -26.57 -17.68
N GLN A 33 15.90 -27.87 -17.42
CA GLN A 33 14.68 -28.61 -17.77
C GLN A 33 13.68 -28.60 -16.60
N ASP A 34 12.42 -28.95 -16.88
CA ASP A 34 11.38 -29.05 -15.84
C ASP A 34 11.76 -29.99 -14.69
N LYS A 35 12.38 -31.13 -15.01
CA LYS A 35 12.89 -32.08 -14.01
C LYS A 35 13.96 -31.45 -13.12
N ASP A 36 14.79 -30.57 -13.65
CA ASP A 36 15.89 -29.95 -12.89
C ASP A 36 15.34 -28.91 -11.88
N VAL A 37 14.24 -28.24 -12.25
CA VAL A 37 13.54 -27.28 -11.38
C VAL A 37 12.64 -27.99 -10.37
N PHE A 38 11.77 -28.89 -10.82
CA PHE A 38 10.67 -29.41 -10.00
C PHE A 38 10.97 -30.72 -9.30
N ALA A 39 12.09 -31.40 -9.59
CA ALA A 39 12.49 -32.60 -8.84
C ALA A 39 13.42 -32.29 -7.65
N THR A 40 13.86 -31.03 -7.47
CA THR A 40 14.75 -30.63 -6.37
C THR A 40 14.14 -29.51 -5.54
N GLU A 41 14.29 -29.58 -4.21
CA GLU A 41 13.71 -28.58 -3.31
C GLU A 41 14.29 -27.18 -3.58
N ALA A 42 15.58 -27.11 -3.93
CA ALA A 42 16.24 -25.86 -4.30
C ALA A 42 15.64 -25.24 -5.56
N GLY A 43 15.36 -26.05 -6.59
CA GLY A 43 14.72 -25.59 -7.82
C GLY A 43 13.30 -25.08 -7.57
N VAL A 44 12.50 -25.81 -6.78
CA VAL A 44 11.14 -25.40 -6.40
C VAL A 44 11.16 -24.08 -5.62
N LYS A 45 12.04 -23.96 -4.61
CA LYS A 45 12.20 -22.73 -3.82
C LYS A 45 12.66 -21.55 -4.68
N GLY A 46 13.60 -21.79 -5.60
CA GLY A 46 14.06 -20.77 -6.56
C GLY A 46 12.95 -20.27 -7.48
N TYR A 47 12.09 -21.17 -7.96
CA TYR A 47 10.93 -20.82 -8.78
C TYR A 47 9.89 -20.01 -7.98
N LEU A 48 9.56 -20.44 -6.76
CA LEU A 48 8.67 -19.69 -5.86
C LEU A 48 9.24 -18.31 -5.53
N ALA A 49 10.55 -18.19 -5.28
CA ALA A 49 11.19 -16.90 -5.03
C ALA A 49 10.98 -15.90 -6.18
N THR A 50 11.01 -16.36 -7.44
CA THR A 50 10.66 -15.55 -8.62
C THR A 50 9.22 -15.05 -8.55
N ILE A 51 8.27 -15.93 -8.22
CA ILE A 51 6.86 -15.57 -8.06
C ILE A 51 6.66 -14.55 -6.93
N TYR A 52 7.24 -14.79 -5.75
CA TYR A 52 7.13 -13.90 -4.59
C TYR A 52 7.74 -12.52 -4.86
N ARG A 53 8.87 -12.47 -5.56
CA ARG A 53 9.51 -11.20 -5.98
C ARG A 53 8.57 -10.37 -6.86
N ALA A 54 7.83 -11.02 -7.74
CA ALA A 54 6.90 -10.37 -8.67
C ALA A 54 5.57 -9.95 -8.02
N LEU A 55 5.28 -10.35 -6.78
CA LEU A 55 4.03 -9.98 -6.10
C LEU A 55 3.81 -8.46 -6.14
N PRO A 56 2.59 -8.01 -6.49
CA PRO A 56 2.24 -6.61 -6.61
C PRO A 56 1.97 -5.98 -5.24
N ILE A 57 2.94 -6.06 -4.36
CA ILE A 57 2.90 -5.43 -3.03
C ILE A 57 3.11 -3.94 -3.23
N GLU A 58 2.16 -3.14 -2.78
CA GLU A 58 2.29 -1.69 -2.74
C GLU A 58 3.18 -1.32 -1.56
N ASP A 59 4.49 -1.56 -1.67
CA ASP A 59 5.48 -1.39 -0.62
C ASP A 59 6.22 -0.04 -0.74
N PHE A 60 7.34 0.15 -0.06
CA PHE A 60 8.14 1.37 -0.21
C PHE A 60 8.50 1.70 -1.68
N TYR A 61 8.60 0.71 -2.58
CA TYR A 61 8.94 0.86 -4.00
C TYR A 61 7.73 0.88 -4.94
N TYR A 62 6.55 1.20 -4.41
CA TYR A 62 5.36 1.38 -5.21
C TYR A 62 5.06 2.85 -5.55
N ARG A 63 4.91 3.12 -6.84
CA ARG A 63 4.51 4.39 -7.46
C ARG A 63 3.34 4.20 -8.40
N GLN A 64 2.36 5.08 -8.30
CA GLN A 64 1.12 4.98 -9.06
C GLN A 64 1.29 5.55 -10.48
N GLU A 65 2.19 6.51 -10.66
CA GLU A 65 2.49 7.13 -11.94
C GLU A 65 3.51 6.30 -12.74
N GLY A 66 3.08 5.75 -13.89
CA GLY A 66 3.95 5.21 -14.96
C GLY A 66 4.81 3.98 -14.67
N SER A 67 5.01 3.61 -13.40
CA SER A 67 6.05 2.65 -13.01
C SER A 67 5.56 1.44 -12.20
N GLY A 68 4.52 1.60 -11.38
CA GLY A 68 3.88 0.50 -10.64
C GLY A 68 4.71 -0.04 -9.47
N PHE A 69 4.99 -1.34 -9.49
CA PHE A 69 5.59 -2.11 -8.39
C PHE A 69 7.09 -2.34 -8.58
N ASN A 70 7.83 -2.51 -7.46
CA ASN A 70 9.24 -2.91 -7.42
C ASN A 70 10.21 -1.93 -8.12
N ARG A 71 10.04 -0.63 -7.91
CA ARG A 71 10.80 0.43 -8.58
C ARG A 71 11.61 1.28 -7.59
N GLN A 72 12.89 1.47 -7.88
CA GLN A 72 13.84 2.20 -7.02
C GLN A 72 13.59 3.71 -7.05
N TRP A 73 13.84 4.39 -5.91
CA TRP A 73 13.77 5.86 -5.70
C TRP A 73 12.39 6.50 -5.49
N GLU A 74 11.34 5.74 -5.16
CA GLU A 74 9.95 6.20 -5.34
C GLU A 74 9.12 6.46 -4.06
N HIS A 75 9.74 6.47 -2.88
CA HIS A 75 9.02 6.60 -1.59
C HIS A 75 8.15 7.85 -1.47
N PHE A 76 8.47 8.92 -2.20
CA PHE A 76 7.75 10.19 -2.18
C PHE A 76 6.59 10.26 -3.19
N TYR A 77 6.45 9.29 -4.11
CA TYR A 77 5.21 9.09 -4.87
C TYR A 77 4.24 8.23 -4.06
N HIS A 78 3.90 8.75 -2.88
CA HIS A 78 3.12 8.04 -1.90
C HIS A 78 1.63 8.11 -2.26
N PRO A 79 0.84 7.01 -2.25
CA PRO A 79 -0.57 7.07 -2.62
C PRO A 79 -1.43 7.92 -1.68
N GLY A 80 -0.94 8.18 -0.47
CA GLY A 80 -1.49 9.18 0.45
C GLY A 80 -1.57 10.59 -0.16
N ALA A 81 -0.71 10.92 -1.12
CA ALA A 81 -0.73 12.15 -1.90
C ALA A 81 -1.82 12.18 -2.98
N LEU A 82 -2.52 11.07 -3.23
CA LEU A 82 -3.68 11.04 -4.15
C LEU A 82 -4.97 11.43 -3.44
N CYS A 83 -5.00 11.22 -2.12
CA CYS A 83 -6.20 11.26 -1.27
C CYS A 83 -6.07 12.21 -0.08
N GLY A 84 -4.96 12.94 0.04
CA GLY A 84 -4.76 13.96 1.07
C GLY A 84 -4.43 13.45 2.46
N GLU A 85 -3.94 12.21 2.62
CA GLU A 85 -3.25 11.83 3.88
C GLU A 85 -1.99 12.70 4.08
N LEU A 86 -1.36 13.05 2.96
CA LEU A 86 -0.22 13.95 2.89
C LEU A 86 -0.30 14.77 1.60
N VAL A 87 0.45 15.85 1.58
CA VAL A 87 0.77 16.62 0.37
C VAL A 87 2.27 16.57 0.12
N GLY A 88 2.68 16.87 -1.11
CA GLY A 88 4.08 16.90 -1.48
C GLY A 88 4.27 17.55 -2.85
N PRO A 89 5.51 17.79 -3.27
CA PRO A 89 5.81 18.21 -4.64
C PRO A 89 5.27 17.20 -5.67
N TYR A 90 5.23 15.92 -5.32
CA TYR A 90 4.82 14.81 -6.17
C TYR A 90 3.55 14.14 -5.64
N GLY A 91 2.81 13.44 -6.49
CA GLY A 91 1.58 12.75 -6.12
C GLY A 91 0.42 13.73 -6.05
N SER A 92 -0.37 13.79 -7.12
CA SER A 92 -1.68 14.43 -7.20
C SER A 92 -2.73 13.38 -7.51
N THR A 93 -4.03 13.65 -7.27
CA THR A 93 -5.09 12.70 -7.63
C THR A 93 -4.96 12.18 -9.07
N TYR A 94 -4.56 13.04 -10.01
CA TYR A 94 -4.36 12.68 -11.41
C TYR A 94 -3.26 11.63 -11.63
N ASP A 95 -2.17 11.69 -10.86
CA ASP A 95 -0.99 10.83 -11.01
C ASP A 95 -1.31 9.35 -10.75
N GLY A 96 -2.35 9.06 -9.96
CA GLY A 96 -2.82 7.70 -9.68
C GLY A 96 -4.19 7.36 -10.26
N ALA A 97 -4.94 8.36 -10.72
CA ALA A 97 -6.29 8.20 -11.25
C ALA A 97 -6.34 7.47 -12.61
N GLY A 98 -5.35 7.72 -13.47
CA GLY A 98 -5.27 7.12 -14.81
C GLY A 98 -4.76 5.68 -14.86
N GLY A 99 -4.17 5.18 -13.76
CA GLY A 99 -3.48 3.89 -13.73
C GLY A 99 -2.14 3.92 -14.45
N PHE A 100 -1.42 2.79 -14.41
CA PHE A 100 -0.08 2.65 -15.02
C PHE A 100 0.02 1.43 -15.96
N GLY A 101 -1.12 0.90 -16.41
CA GLY A 101 -1.15 -0.21 -17.37
C GLY A 101 -0.69 -1.55 -16.80
N TYR A 102 -1.07 -1.85 -15.55
CA TYR A 102 -0.72 -3.11 -14.89
C TYR A 102 -1.38 -4.32 -15.54
N TRP A 103 -0.59 -5.23 -16.14
CA TRP A 103 -1.11 -6.42 -16.82
C TRP A 103 -0.18 -7.65 -16.66
N PRO A 104 -0.16 -8.30 -15.47
CA PRO A 104 0.83 -9.28 -15.06
C PRO A 104 0.54 -10.70 -15.59
N TYR A 105 -0.08 -10.87 -16.76
CA TYR A 105 -0.43 -12.21 -17.26
C TYR A 105 0.79 -13.10 -17.53
N GLY A 106 1.98 -12.51 -17.74
CA GLY A 106 3.25 -13.23 -17.74
C GLY A 106 3.57 -13.89 -16.39
N ASP A 107 3.39 -13.16 -15.28
CA ASP A 107 3.58 -13.71 -13.93
C ASP A 107 2.49 -14.73 -13.59
N ILE A 108 1.23 -14.46 -13.95
CA ILE A 108 0.13 -15.41 -13.78
C ILE A 108 0.41 -16.70 -14.56
N ARG A 109 0.98 -16.62 -15.77
CA ARG A 109 1.42 -17.79 -16.54
C ARG A 109 2.50 -18.56 -15.80
N THR A 110 3.49 -17.89 -15.22
CA THR A 110 4.53 -18.51 -14.37
C THR A 110 3.91 -19.30 -13.21
N VAL A 111 2.91 -18.71 -12.53
CA VAL A 111 2.20 -19.41 -11.44
C VAL A 111 1.39 -20.60 -11.96
N ASN A 112 0.65 -20.45 -13.06
CA ASN A 112 -0.12 -21.54 -13.65
C ASN A 112 0.78 -22.68 -14.13
N TYR A 113 1.97 -22.37 -14.66
CA TYR A 113 2.96 -23.35 -15.05
C TYR A 113 3.43 -24.16 -13.85
N PHE A 114 3.73 -23.49 -12.73
CA PHE A 114 4.09 -24.15 -11.48
C PHE A 114 2.98 -25.09 -10.99
N ILE A 115 1.73 -24.61 -10.94
CA ILE A 115 0.57 -25.38 -10.48
C ILE A 115 0.37 -26.63 -11.34
N GLY A 116 0.57 -26.54 -12.66
CA GLY A 116 0.41 -27.65 -13.59
C GLY A 116 1.55 -28.67 -13.53
N ASN A 117 2.80 -28.23 -13.34
CA ASN A 117 3.98 -29.07 -13.51
C ASN A 117 4.56 -29.63 -12.19
N LEU A 118 4.42 -28.93 -11.06
CA LEU A 118 4.93 -29.43 -9.78
C LEU A 118 4.36 -30.83 -9.43
N PRO A 119 3.06 -31.12 -9.60
CA PRO A 119 2.52 -32.46 -9.32
C PRO A 119 3.06 -33.56 -10.26
N VAL A 120 3.51 -33.18 -11.46
CA VAL A 120 3.99 -34.11 -12.50
C VAL A 120 5.45 -34.49 -12.26
N TYR A 121 6.30 -33.51 -11.94
CA TYR A 121 7.74 -33.72 -11.82
C TYR A 121 8.24 -33.80 -10.38
N GLY A 122 7.44 -33.34 -9.41
CA GLY A 122 7.74 -33.36 -7.98
C GLY A 122 7.42 -34.69 -7.29
N THR A 123 7.41 -35.81 -8.01
CA THR A 123 7.01 -37.14 -7.48
C THR A 123 7.94 -37.66 -6.38
N GLY A 124 9.12 -37.07 -6.21
CA GLY A 124 10.06 -37.39 -5.13
C GLY A 124 9.75 -36.73 -3.78
N PHE A 125 8.78 -35.80 -3.71
CA PHE A 125 8.42 -35.10 -2.48
C PHE A 125 7.23 -35.71 -1.76
N SER A 126 7.09 -35.40 -0.47
CA SER A 126 5.89 -35.76 0.27
C SER A 126 4.67 -34.99 -0.25
N LYS A 127 3.48 -35.56 -0.06
CA LYS A 127 2.22 -34.90 -0.43
C LYS A 127 2.08 -33.55 0.29
N GLU A 128 2.49 -33.47 1.55
CA GLU A 128 2.43 -32.26 2.37
C GLU A 128 3.35 -31.16 1.82
N GLN A 129 4.55 -31.52 1.33
CA GLN A 129 5.46 -30.56 0.70
C GLN A 129 4.87 -30.01 -0.60
N VAL A 130 4.37 -30.91 -1.46
CA VAL A 130 3.73 -30.51 -2.72
C VAL A 130 2.51 -29.64 -2.46
N ASP A 131 1.64 -30.02 -1.51
CA ASP A 131 0.47 -29.23 -1.13
C ASP A 131 0.88 -27.86 -0.59
N ALA A 132 1.87 -27.77 0.29
CA ALA A 132 2.34 -26.49 0.83
C ALA A 132 2.78 -25.54 -0.30
N TRP A 133 3.60 -26.01 -1.23
CA TRP A 133 4.06 -25.20 -2.36
C TRP A 133 2.95 -24.84 -3.35
N LEU A 134 2.01 -25.76 -3.62
CA LEU A 134 0.82 -25.44 -4.40
C LEU A 134 -0.04 -24.39 -3.70
N GLY A 135 -0.18 -24.48 -2.36
CA GLY A 135 -0.89 -23.51 -1.56
C GLY A 135 -0.30 -22.10 -1.66
N GLU A 136 1.04 -21.99 -1.62
CA GLU A 136 1.73 -20.72 -1.88
C GLU A 136 1.49 -20.21 -3.31
N ALA A 137 1.48 -21.09 -4.31
CA ALA A 137 1.18 -20.72 -5.69
C ALA A 137 -0.26 -20.18 -5.85
N TYR A 138 -1.25 -20.83 -5.23
CA TYR A 138 -2.64 -20.32 -5.21
C TYR A 138 -2.75 -18.97 -4.51
N PHE A 139 -2.06 -18.79 -3.38
CA PHE A 139 -1.98 -17.50 -2.69
C PHE A 139 -1.42 -16.40 -3.61
N CYS A 140 -0.30 -16.67 -4.29
CA CYS A 140 0.32 -15.70 -5.18
C CYS A 140 -0.57 -15.37 -6.38
N ARG A 141 -1.23 -16.38 -6.98
CA ARG A 141 -2.19 -16.15 -8.07
C ARG A 141 -3.35 -15.27 -7.62
N ALA A 142 -3.96 -15.57 -6.47
CA ALA A 142 -5.00 -14.74 -5.89
C ALA A 142 -4.53 -13.30 -5.66
N TYR A 143 -3.28 -13.09 -5.23
CA TYR A 143 -2.72 -11.75 -5.04
C TYR A 143 -2.62 -10.98 -6.38
N PHE A 144 -2.14 -11.61 -7.46
CA PHE A 144 -2.10 -10.99 -8.79
C PHE A 144 -3.51 -10.61 -9.28
N TYR A 145 -4.47 -11.52 -9.15
CA TYR A 145 -5.86 -11.24 -9.52
C TYR A 145 -6.50 -10.18 -8.62
N PHE A 146 -6.18 -10.12 -7.32
CA PHE A 146 -6.63 -9.06 -6.44
C PHE A 146 -6.14 -7.68 -6.90
N ALA A 147 -4.86 -7.58 -7.26
CA ALA A 147 -4.28 -6.35 -7.78
C ALA A 147 -4.88 -5.92 -9.13
N LEU A 148 -5.27 -6.87 -9.99
CA LEU A 148 -6.02 -6.61 -11.21
C LEU A 148 -7.47 -6.18 -10.92
N ALA A 149 -8.20 -6.93 -10.10
CA ALA A 149 -9.62 -6.71 -9.82
C ALA A 149 -9.88 -5.34 -9.19
N LYS A 150 -9.05 -4.93 -8.21
CA LYS A 150 -9.20 -3.61 -7.58
C LYS A 150 -8.92 -2.43 -8.53
N ARG A 151 -8.29 -2.68 -9.69
CA ARG A 151 -7.99 -1.68 -10.72
C ARG A 151 -9.02 -1.70 -11.84
N TYR A 152 -9.29 -2.87 -12.41
CA TYR A 152 -10.02 -3.03 -13.67
C TYR A 152 -11.42 -3.62 -13.51
N GLY A 153 -11.74 -4.22 -12.36
CA GLY A 153 -12.93 -5.04 -12.18
C GLY A 153 -12.79 -6.39 -12.88
N GLY A 154 -13.72 -6.71 -13.75
CA GLY A 154 -13.76 -7.92 -14.56
C GLY A 154 -12.63 -7.99 -15.58
N ILE A 155 -11.91 -9.10 -15.58
CA ILE A 155 -10.73 -9.39 -16.42
C ILE A 155 -10.72 -10.90 -16.72
N PRO A 156 -10.00 -11.37 -17.76
CA PRO A 156 -9.98 -12.79 -18.09
C PRO A 156 -9.39 -13.69 -17.01
N ILE A 157 -10.08 -14.77 -16.65
CA ILE A 157 -9.61 -15.77 -15.69
C ILE A 157 -8.88 -16.89 -16.44
N ILE A 158 -7.55 -16.81 -16.47
CA ILE A 158 -6.67 -17.83 -17.04
C ILE A 158 -6.23 -18.81 -15.95
N ARG A 159 -6.71 -20.06 -16.04
CA ARG A 159 -6.43 -21.13 -15.06
C ARG A 159 -5.29 -22.07 -15.46
N LYS A 160 -4.95 -22.09 -16.75
CA LYS A 160 -3.95 -22.99 -17.34
C LYS A 160 -3.02 -22.19 -18.24
N VAL A 161 -1.84 -22.75 -18.48
CA VAL A 161 -0.88 -22.17 -19.42
C VAL A 161 -1.48 -22.22 -20.81
N GLN A 162 -1.39 -21.09 -21.51
CA GLN A 162 -1.69 -20.99 -22.92
C GLN A 162 -0.42 -21.27 -23.74
N HIS A 163 -0.57 -21.99 -24.84
CA HIS A 163 0.50 -22.52 -25.68
C HIS A 163 0.36 -22.01 -27.12
N TYR A 164 1.39 -21.32 -27.60
CA TYR A 164 1.48 -20.86 -28.98
C TYR A 164 2.77 -21.40 -29.58
N PRO A 165 2.76 -21.95 -30.81
CA PRO A 165 1.66 -21.91 -31.78
C PRO A 165 0.66 -23.08 -31.71
N GLU A 166 0.70 -23.92 -30.68
CA GLU A 166 -0.16 -25.11 -30.59
C GLU A 166 -1.65 -24.79 -30.51
N GLN A 167 -2.02 -23.68 -29.87
CA GLN A 167 -3.38 -23.15 -29.85
C GLN A 167 -3.53 -22.04 -30.89
N SER A 168 -4.71 -21.97 -31.52
CA SER A 168 -5.07 -20.91 -32.45
C SER A 168 -5.20 -19.55 -31.77
N LEU A 169 -5.10 -18.47 -32.54
CA LEU A 169 -5.27 -17.11 -32.00
C LEU A 169 -6.64 -16.91 -31.34
N GLU A 170 -7.69 -17.51 -31.90
CA GLU A 170 -9.06 -17.46 -31.36
C GLU A 170 -9.15 -18.09 -29.97
N GLU A 171 -8.47 -19.23 -29.75
CA GLU A 171 -8.41 -19.88 -28.43
C GLU A 171 -7.59 -19.08 -27.39
N LEU A 172 -6.60 -18.31 -27.87
CA LEU A 172 -5.73 -17.50 -27.02
C LEU A 172 -6.37 -16.16 -26.62
N GLN A 173 -7.23 -15.60 -27.49
CA GLN A 173 -7.94 -14.34 -27.29
C GLN A 173 -9.19 -14.52 -26.41
N VAL A 174 -8.99 -14.71 -25.12
CA VAL A 174 -10.07 -14.92 -24.14
C VAL A 174 -10.88 -13.65 -23.86
N HIS A 175 -12.18 -13.81 -23.60
CA HIS A 175 -13.05 -12.71 -23.14
C HIS A 175 -12.76 -12.32 -21.68
N ARG A 176 -13.19 -11.11 -21.30
CA ARG A 176 -13.25 -10.71 -19.89
C ARG A 176 -14.29 -11.55 -19.15
N ASP A 177 -13.97 -11.98 -17.94
CA ASP A 177 -14.97 -12.45 -16.99
C ASP A 177 -15.63 -11.26 -16.26
N LYS A 178 -16.80 -11.50 -15.69
CA LYS A 178 -17.50 -10.48 -14.88
C LYS A 178 -16.72 -10.20 -13.61
N GLU A 179 -16.83 -8.98 -13.11
CA GLU A 179 -16.11 -8.58 -11.89
C GLU A 179 -16.44 -9.52 -10.71
N VAL A 180 -17.72 -9.88 -10.54
CA VAL A 180 -18.15 -10.82 -9.49
C VAL A 180 -17.46 -12.18 -9.59
N ASP A 181 -17.21 -12.68 -10.80
CA ASP A 181 -16.59 -13.98 -11.04
C ASP A 181 -15.09 -13.93 -10.75
N VAL A 182 -14.43 -12.81 -11.04
CA VAL A 182 -13.03 -12.58 -10.66
C VAL A 182 -12.86 -12.56 -9.14
N TRP A 183 -13.75 -11.86 -8.41
CA TRP A 183 -13.71 -11.85 -6.94
C TRP A 183 -13.99 -13.23 -6.33
N ASN A 184 -14.92 -14.00 -6.92
CA ASN A 184 -15.15 -15.39 -6.51
C ASN A 184 -13.90 -16.26 -6.75
N PHE A 185 -13.27 -16.12 -7.92
CA PHE A 185 -12.03 -16.84 -8.22
C PHE A 185 -10.89 -16.53 -7.24
N ILE A 186 -10.72 -15.26 -6.87
CA ILE A 186 -9.76 -14.85 -5.82
C ILE A 186 -10.08 -15.54 -4.50
N SER A 187 -11.36 -15.58 -4.11
CA SER A 187 -11.79 -16.26 -2.89
C SER A 187 -11.45 -17.76 -2.92
N ASP A 188 -11.74 -18.44 -4.03
CA ASP A 188 -11.53 -19.88 -4.19
C ASP A 188 -10.05 -20.27 -4.17
N ASP A 189 -9.19 -19.46 -4.80
CA ASP A 189 -7.73 -19.65 -4.73
C ASP A 189 -7.23 -19.46 -3.30
N LEU A 190 -7.76 -18.48 -2.56
CA LEU A 190 -7.38 -18.26 -1.15
C LEU A 190 -7.88 -19.36 -0.22
N ASP A 191 -9.04 -19.96 -0.50
CA ASP A 191 -9.51 -21.16 0.20
C ASP A 191 -8.61 -22.37 -0.09
N SER A 192 -8.21 -22.53 -1.35
CA SER A 192 -7.25 -23.57 -1.74
C SER A 192 -5.90 -23.37 -1.04
N ALA A 193 -5.44 -22.13 -0.97
CA ALA A 193 -4.21 -21.75 -0.29
C ALA A 193 -4.28 -22.04 1.23
N TYR A 194 -5.37 -21.63 1.89
CA TYR A 194 -5.60 -21.87 3.32
C TYR A 194 -5.59 -23.37 3.65
N ASN A 195 -6.31 -24.17 2.87
CA ASN A 195 -6.47 -25.60 3.13
C ASN A 195 -5.18 -26.41 2.89
N LYS A 196 -4.26 -25.91 2.06
CA LYS A 196 -3.04 -26.61 1.67
C LYS A 196 -1.80 -26.19 2.44
N MET A 197 -1.67 -24.92 2.82
CA MET A 197 -0.49 -24.42 3.52
C MET A 197 -0.48 -24.82 4.99
N PRO A 198 0.70 -24.99 5.63
CA PRO A 198 0.82 -25.17 7.07
C PRO A 198 0.40 -23.90 7.84
N ALA A 199 0.30 -24.03 9.17
CA ALA A 199 -0.02 -22.94 10.10
C ALA A 199 1.11 -21.89 10.24
N ALA A 200 2.35 -22.31 10.00
CA ALA A 200 3.54 -21.46 10.11
C ALA A 200 4.40 -21.59 8.85
N SER A 201 5.15 -20.53 8.55
CA SER A 201 6.06 -20.42 7.41
C SER A 201 7.29 -19.63 7.80
N GLU A 202 8.34 -19.68 6.96
CA GLU A 202 9.46 -18.76 7.04
C GLU A 202 8.97 -17.31 6.87
N ARG A 203 9.62 -16.36 7.55
CA ARG A 203 9.29 -14.92 7.45
C ARG A 203 9.27 -14.47 5.98
N GLY A 204 8.21 -13.74 5.61
CA GLY A 204 8.01 -13.24 4.25
C GLY A 204 7.34 -14.22 3.29
N ARG A 205 7.16 -15.50 3.67
CA ARG A 205 6.39 -16.49 2.91
C ARG A 205 4.99 -16.67 3.48
N ALA A 206 4.03 -16.96 2.62
CA ALA A 206 2.66 -17.19 3.04
C ALA A 206 2.52 -18.51 3.82
N ASN A 207 1.69 -18.47 4.85
CA ASN A 207 1.09 -19.63 5.49
C ASN A 207 -0.44 -19.53 5.37
N ARG A 208 -1.19 -20.51 5.90
CA ARG A 208 -2.66 -20.50 5.78
C ARG A 208 -3.31 -19.23 6.34
N TYR A 209 -2.81 -18.68 7.45
CA TYR A 209 -3.37 -17.47 8.04
C TYR A 209 -3.04 -16.22 7.24
N VAL A 210 -1.91 -16.19 6.52
CA VAL A 210 -1.61 -15.14 5.53
C VAL A 210 -2.63 -15.16 4.39
N ALA A 211 -3.03 -16.34 3.90
CA ALA A 211 -4.10 -16.46 2.90
C ALA A 211 -5.46 -15.99 3.45
N ALA A 212 -5.80 -16.35 4.69
CA ALA A 212 -7.02 -15.87 5.33
C ALA A 212 -7.03 -14.34 5.54
N ALA A 213 -5.88 -13.73 5.87
CA ALA A 213 -5.75 -12.29 5.97
C ALA A 213 -6.03 -11.61 4.61
N LEU A 214 -5.40 -12.09 3.54
CA LEU A 214 -5.65 -11.56 2.20
C LEU A 214 -7.10 -11.77 1.76
N LYS A 215 -7.72 -12.91 2.12
CA LYS A 215 -9.14 -13.16 1.87
C LYS A 215 -10.03 -12.16 2.59
N SER A 216 -9.74 -11.85 3.86
CA SER A 216 -10.49 -10.81 4.60
C SER A 216 -10.43 -9.46 3.87
N ARG A 217 -9.25 -9.04 3.41
CA ARG A 217 -9.05 -7.79 2.65
C ARG A 217 -9.82 -7.82 1.33
N ALA A 218 -9.62 -8.85 0.52
CA ALA A 218 -10.22 -8.97 -0.80
C ALA A 218 -11.76 -9.01 -0.72
N MET A 219 -12.31 -9.73 0.25
CA MET A 219 -13.76 -9.88 0.38
C MET A 219 -14.44 -8.60 0.93
N VAL A 220 -13.76 -7.82 1.79
CA VAL A 220 -14.27 -6.48 2.15
C VAL A 220 -14.31 -5.55 0.93
N TYR A 221 -13.32 -5.63 0.03
CA TYR A 221 -13.35 -4.87 -1.23
C TYR A 221 -14.55 -5.28 -2.10
N ALA A 222 -14.73 -6.57 -2.35
CA ALA A 222 -15.85 -7.09 -3.13
C ALA A 222 -17.22 -6.70 -2.52
N GLY A 223 -17.38 -6.86 -1.21
CA GLY A 223 -18.61 -6.46 -0.49
C GLY A 223 -18.88 -4.97 -0.58
N SER A 224 -17.85 -4.14 -0.45
CA SER A 224 -17.95 -2.68 -0.57
C SER A 224 -18.34 -2.26 -1.99
N ILE A 225 -17.71 -2.87 -3.01
CA ILE A 225 -18.03 -2.59 -4.41
C ILE A 225 -19.46 -3.02 -4.73
N ALA A 226 -19.91 -4.16 -4.22
CA ALA A 226 -21.28 -4.63 -4.40
C ALA A 226 -22.29 -3.65 -3.77
N LYS A 227 -22.05 -3.21 -2.52
CA LYS A 227 -22.95 -2.29 -1.81
C LYS A 227 -22.86 -0.87 -2.38
N TYR A 228 -21.73 -0.21 -2.19
CA TYR A 228 -21.56 1.21 -2.50
C TYR A 228 -21.42 1.49 -3.99
N GLY A 229 -20.87 0.54 -4.76
CA GLY A 229 -20.81 0.61 -6.22
C GLY A 229 -22.17 0.47 -6.89
N SER A 230 -23.21 0.03 -6.18
CA SER A 230 -24.58 0.11 -6.67
C SER A 230 -25.23 1.49 -6.47
N GLU A 231 -24.76 2.25 -5.48
CA GLU A 231 -25.28 3.57 -5.12
C GLU A 231 -24.62 4.71 -5.91
N ASN A 232 -23.30 4.61 -6.17
CA ASN A 232 -22.54 5.62 -6.90
C ASN A 232 -21.69 4.97 -8.00
N PHE A 233 -22.22 4.98 -9.22
CA PHE A 233 -21.62 4.31 -10.38
C PHE A 233 -21.57 5.18 -11.64
N VAL A 234 -20.88 4.64 -12.65
CA VAL A 234 -20.80 5.17 -14.01
C VAL A 234 -21.45 4.17 -14.95
N ALA A 235 -22.45 4.59 -15.72
CA ALA A 235 -23.11 3.76 -16.72
C ALA A 235 -22.21 3.53 -17.94
N GLY A 236 -22.43 2.44 -18.68
CA GLY A 236 -21.70 2.15 -19.92
C GLY A 236 -21.70 0.65 -20.24
N ALA A 237 -21.32 0.30 -21.48
CA ALA A 237 -21.43 -1.07 -21.98
C ALA A 237 -20.66 -2.10 -21.11
N ALA A 238 -19.49 -1.74 -20.56
CA ALA A 238 -18.77 -2.62 -19.63
C ALA A 238 -19.53 -2.87 -18.33
N ARG A 239 -20.32 -1.91 -17.85
CA ARG A 239 -21.21 -2.08 -16.69
C ARG A 239 -22.37 -2.99 -17.05
N ASP A 240 -22.99 -2.78 -18.21
CA ASP A 240 -24.14 -3.56 -18.68
C ASP A 240 -23.79 -5.04 -18.87
N GLN A 241 -22.54 -5.33 -19.26
CA GLN A 241 -22.02 -6.70 -19.37
C GLN A 241 -21.53 -7.29 -18.05
N GLY A 242 -21.48 -6.50 -16.97
CA GLY A 242 -21.01 -6.93 -15.65
C GLY A 242 -19.49 -6.98 -15.50
N TYR A 243 -18.74 -6.40 -16.46
CA TYR A 243 -17.29 -6.28 -16.35
C TYR A 243 -16.85 -5.22 -15.33
N VAL A 244 -17.72 -4.30 -14.95
CA VAL A 244 -17.50 -3.42 -13.81
C VAL A 244 -18.72 -3.35 -12.90
N GLY A 245 -18.44 -3.28 -11.61
CA GLY A 245 -19.38 -3.32 -10.49
C GLY A 245 -19.93 -4.72 -10.23
N ILE A 246 -20.43 -4.92 -9.02
CA ILE A 246 -20.98 -6.20 -8.54
C ILE A 246 -22.46 -5.99 -8.20
N PRO A 247 -23.35 -6.97 -8.43
CA PRO A 247 -24.74 -6.86 -8.00
C PRO A 247 -24.86 -6.64 -6.48
N ALA A 248 -25.70 -5.67 -6.06
CA ALA A 248 -25.85 -5.32 -4.63
C ALA A 248 -26.26 -6.50 -3.75
N ALA A 249 -27.07 -7.44 -4.28
CA ALA A 249 -27.50 -8.64 -3.57
C ALA A 249 -26.33 -9.57 -3.17
N ALA A 250 -25.17 -9.48 -3.83
CA ALA A 250 -24.00 -10.27 -3.48
C ALA A 250 -23.22 -9.71 -2.27
N ALA A 251 -23.50 -8.46 -1.84
CA ALA A 251 -22.71 -7.76 -0.82
C ALA A 251 -22.64 -8.55 0.50
N ALA A 252 -23.78 -9.02 1.01
CA ALA A 252 -23.83 -9.76 2.27
C ALA A 252 -22.99 -11.04 2.23
N GLY A 253 -22.98 -11.76 1.09
CA GLY A 253 -22.16 -12.96 0.92
C GLY A 253 -20.66 -12.67 0.96
N PHE A 254 -20.22 -11.57 0.34
CA PHE A 254 -18.82 -11.16 0.41
C PHE A 254 -18.42 -10.67 1.80
N PHE A 255 -19.25 -9.88 2.48
CA PHE A 255 -18.97 -9.48 3.87
C PHE A 255 -18.93 -10.69 4.81
N GLN A 256 -19.80 -11.70 4.62
CA GLN A 256 -19.74 -12.94 5.39
C GLN A 256 -18.39 -13.65 5.21
N ARG A 257 -17.95 -13.85 3.96
CA ARG A 257 -16.64 -14.46 3.68
C ARG A 257 -15.46 -13.65 4.25
N ALA A 258 -15.57 -12.32 4.26
CA ALA A 258 -14.57 -11.46 4.86
C ALA A 258 -14.48 -11.64 6.37
N TRP A 259 -15.64 -11.67 7.04
CA TRP A 259 -15.77 -11.88 8.47
C TRP A 259 -15.27 -13.27 8.88
N ASP A 260 -15.69 -14.33 8.16
CA ASP A 260 -15.24 -15.70 8.39
C ASP A 260 -13.72 -15.82 8.24
N ALA A 261 -13.16 -15.25 7.19
CA ALA A 261 -11.72 -15.28 6.96
C ALA A 261 -10.93 -14.55 8.06
N ALA A 262 -11.40 -13.37 8.49
CA ALA A 262 -10.75 -12.64 9.58
C ALA A 262 -10.83 -13.39 10.92
N LYS A 263 -11.95 -14.10 11.18
CA LYS A 263 -12.15 -14.94 12.35
C LYS A 263 -11.15 -16.09 12.46
N LEU A 264 -10.69 -16.65 11.33
CA LEU A 264 -9.69 -17.73 11.32
C LEU A 264 -8.32 -17.32 11.89
N LEU A 265 -8.05 -16.02 12.04
CA LEU A 265 -6.79 -15.51 12.61
C LEU A 265 -6.86 -15.29 14.13
N GLU A 266 -8.06 -15.36 14.72
CA GLU A 266 -8.26 -15.16 16.16
C GLU A 266 -7.46 -16.21 16.95
N GLY A 267 -6.63 -15.74 17.89
CA GLY A 267 -5.74 -16.62 18.69
C GLY A 267 -4.42 -16.99 18.02
N HIS A 268 -4.18 -16.59 16.77
CA HIS A 268 -2.92 -16.83 16.05
C HIS A 268 -2.02 -15.60 15.94
N TYR A 269 -2.63 -14.41 15.95
CA TYR A 269 -1.95 -13.12 15.98
C TYR A 269 -2.56 -12.25 17.09
N SER A 270 -1.80 -11.23 17.53
CA SER A 270 -2.26 -10.33 18.58
C SER A 270 -1.78 -8.91 18.34
N LEU A 271 -2.59 -7.94 18.79
CA LEU A 271 -2.18 -6.54 18.78
C LEU A 271 -0.89 -6.34 19.61
N TYR A 272 -0.01 -5.50 19.11
CA TYR A 272 1.29 -5.23 19.73
C TYR A 272 1.12 -4.41 21.01
N ARG A 273 1.52 -4.99 22.15
CA ARG A 273 1.34 -4.44 23.50
C ARG A 273 2.59 -4.63 24.37
N LYS A 274 3.79 -4.52 23.79
CA LYS A 274 5.06 -4.76 24.51
C LYS A 274 5.42 -3.62 25.48
N LYS A 275 4.87 -2.41 25.30
CA LYS A 275 5.19 -1.24 26.12
C LYS A 275 3.94 -0.58 26.72
N THR A 276 4.08 -0.03 27.91
CA THR A 276 3.02 0.70 28.63
C THR A 276 2.81 2.10 28.06
N ASP A 277 3.88 2.78 27.67
CA ASP A 277 3.82 4.01 26.87
C ASP A 277 3.19 3.70 25.51
N LYS A 278 1.97 4.18 25.30
CA LYS A 278 1.15 3.89 24.12
C LYS A 278 1.72 4.51 22.84
N GLU A 279 2.37 5.67 22.94
CA GLU A 279 3.00 6.33 21.79
C GLU A 279 4.20 5.50 21.33
N LEU A 280 5.10 5.19 22.26
CA LEU A 280 6.30 4.40 21.96
C LEU A 280 5.94 2.96 21.55
N ASN A 281 4.94 2.35 22.18
CA ASN A 281 4.42 1.04 21.81
C ASN A 281 3.94 1.01 20.35
N TYR A 282 3.23 2.06 19.91
CA TYR A 282 2.73 2.15 18.54
C TYR A 282 3.85 2.44 17.53
N ALA A 283 4.83 3.27 17.88
CA ALA A 283 5.98 3.53 17.00
C ALA A 283 6.82 2.25 16.80
N ASP A 284 7.11 1.51 17.88
CA ASP A 284 7.95 0.31 17.86
C ASP A 284 7.32 -0.87 17.16
N LEU A 285 5.98 -0.94 17.10
CA LEU A 285 5.26 -1.95 16.33
C LEU A 285 5.84 -2.11 14.92
N PHE A 286 6.17 -0.99 14.27
CA PHE A 286 6.67 -0.98 12.91
C PHE A 286 8.15 -1.34 12.82
N LEU A 287 8.93 -1.08 13.87
CA LEU A 287 10.38 -1.32 13.90
C LEU A 287 10.73 -2.73 14.42
N ASP A 288 9.81 -3.37 15.13
CA ASP A 288 9.98 -4.69 15.69
C ASP A 288 9.69 -5.80 14.66
N LYS A 289 10.76 -6.45 14.20
CA LYS A 289 10.64 -7.59 13.27
C LYS A 289 9.84 -8.74 13.88
N GLU A 290 9.89 -8.91 15.20
CA GLU A 290 9.16 -9.94 15.93
C GLU A 290 7.84 -9.42 16.50
N SER A 291 7.28 -8.37 15.90
CA SER A 291 5.92 -7.91 16.22
C SER A 291 4.91 -9.03 15.97
N THR A 292 4.05 -9.27 16.97
CA THR A 292 2.94 -10.23 16.91
C THR A 292 1.84 -9.84 15.94
N GLU A 293 1.92 -8.63 15.35
CA GLU A 293 0.99 -8.21 14.30
C GLU A 293 1.50 -8.51 12.89
N ASN A 294 2.77 -8.84 12.71
CA ASN A 294 3.32 -9.07 11.37
C ASN A 294 2.69 -10.33 10.75
N ILE A 295 1.85 -10.16 9.73
CA ILE A 295 1.23 -11.29 9.00
C ILE A 295 1.99 -11.55 7.70
N LEU A 296 2.12 -10.54 6.84
CA LEU A 296 2.97 -10.61 5.64
C LEU A 296 3.86 -9.38 5.58
N VAL A 297 5.16 -9.63 5.41
CA VAL A 297 6.21 -8.61 5.43
C VAL A 297 7.11 -8.74 4.21
N ARG A 298 7.65 -7.62 3.76
CA ARG A 298 8.72 -7.56 2.78
C ARG A 298 9.96 -7.00 3.45
N ASP A 299 11.02 -7.81 3.46
CA ASP A 299 12.30 -7.44 4.03
C ASP A 299 13.23 -6.85 2.97
N TYR A 300 14.10 -5.94 3.41
CA TYR A 300 15.07 -5.26 2.56
C TYR A 300 16.49 -5.47 3.09
N SER A 301 17.47 -5.44 2.19
CA SER A 301 18.86 -5.73 2.51
C SER A 301 19.80 -4.86 1.70
N LEU A 302 20.84 -4.37 2.38
CA LEU A 302 21.95 -3.66 1.75
C LEU A 302 22.76 -4.61 0.86
N THR A 303 22.99 -5.84 1.31
CA THR A 303 23.81 -6.84 0.62
C THR A 303 23.19 -7.26 -0.72
N THR A 304 21.87 -7.36 -0.78
CA THR A 304 21.16 -7.72 -2.02
C THR A 304 20.71 -6.52 -2.84
N GLY A 305 21.10 -5.29 -2.45
CA GLY A 305 20.76 -4.06 -3.17
C GLY A 305 19.26 -3.74 -3.19
N THR A 306 18.52 -4.12 -2.13
CA THR A 306 17.08 -3.85 -2.01
C THR A 306 16.75 -2.78 -0.97
N ALA A 307 17.72 -2.34 -0.16
CA ALA A 307 17.54 -1.26 0.83
C ALA A 307 16.93 0.02 0.23
N HIS A 308 16.02 0.65 0.97
CA HIS A 308 15.18 1.76 0.54
C HIS A 308 15.55 3.08 1.25
N SER A 309 14.84 4.18 0.98
CA SER A 309 15.22 5.52 1.47
C SER A 309 14.22 6.16 2.44
N TRP A 310 13.35 5.38 3.11
CA TRP A 310 12.27 5.94 3.94
C TRP A 310 12.80 6.84 5.07
N ASP A 311 13.82 6.39 5.80
CA ASP A 311 14.48 7.18 6.86
C ASP A 311 15.11 8.48 6.37
N ALA A 312 15.42 8.56 5.07
CA ALA A 312 16.04 9.73 4.46
C ALA A 312 14.99 10.70 3.88
N THR A 313 13.80 10.23 3.51
CA THR A 313 12.85 11.01 2.69
C THR A 313 11.53 11.38 3.37
N MET A 314 11.28 10.87 4.58
CA MET A 314 10.08 11.21 5.36
C MET A 314 10.27 12.41 6.31
N THR A 315 11.52 12.84 6.52
CA THR A 315 11.89 14.01 7.34
C THR A 315 12.83 14.94 6.57
N CYS A 316 13.03 16.16 7.04
CA CYS A 316 13.89 17.15 6.38
C CYS A 316 15.39 16.83 6.48
N ARG A 317 16.19 17.48 5.62
CA ARG A 317 17.66 17.32 5.57
C ARG A 317 18.36 17.57 6.90
N PHE A 318 17.82 18.46 7.73
CA PHE A 318 18.35 18.72 9.07
C PHE A 318 18.37 17.47 9.98
N MET A 319 17.50 16.48 9.70
CA MET A 319 17.29 15.24 10.47
C MET A 319 17.94 14.00 9.84
N THR A 320 18.49 14.10 8.63
CA THR A 320 18.98 12.97 7.81
C THR A 320 20.41 13.22 7.33
N ALA A 321 21.04 12.25 6.67
CA ALA A 321 22.41 12.42 6.15
C ALA A 321 22.43 13.34 4.92
N ASP A 322 21.56 13.05 3.95
CA ASP A 322 21.53 13.69 2.63
C ASP A 322 20.13 13.80 2.00
N GLY A 323 19.10 13.26 2.66
CA GLY A 323 17.74 13.18 2.10
C GLY A 323 16.87 14.39 2.40
N LEU A 324 15.84 14.60 1.58
CA LEU A 324 14.87 15.69 1.69
C LEU A 324 13.49 15.14 2.01
N SER A 325 12.67 15.88 2.76
CA SER A 325 11.27 15.48 2.95
C SER A 325 10.47 15.82 1.72
N ARG A 326 9.62 14.91 1.26
CA ARG A 326 8.70 15.18 0.12
C ARG A 326 7.27 14.72 0.41
N ALA A 327 6.98 14.50 1.68
CA ALA A 327 5.74 13.95 2.16
C ALA A 327 5.37 14.65 3.48
N TYR A 328 4.36 15.51 3.42
CA TYR A 328 3.96 16.36 4.54
C TYR A 328 2.51 16.03 4.92
N PRO A 329 2.27 15.46 6.11
CA PRO A 329 0.93 15.14 6.58
C PRO A 329 0.00 16.36 6.52
N THR A 330 -1.24 16.19 6.09
CA THR A 330 -2.21 17.28 6.05
C THR A 330 -2.79 17.55 7.43
N LEU A 331 -3.26 18.77 7.66
CA LEU A 331 -4.02 19.08 8.86
C LEU A 331 -5.34 18.29 8.90
N GLU A 332 -5.98 18.04 7.75
CA GLU A 332 -7.18 17.20 7.69
C GLU A 332 -6.93 15.78 8.23
N LEU A 333 -5.77 15.18 7.95
CA LEU A 333 -5.41 13.89 8.55
C LEU A 333 -5.27 14.02 10.07
N VAL A 334 -4.61 15.06 10.57
CA VAL A 334 -4.45 15.30 12.01
C VAL A 334 -5.81 15.48 12.69
N GLU A 335 -6.70 16.29 12.09
CA GLU A 335 -8.03 16.61 12.62
C GLU A 335 -8.98 15.39 12.62
N ARG A 336 -8.68 14.30 11.90
CA ARG A 336 -9.40 13.01 12.04
C ARG A 336 -9.24 12.36 13.41
N PHE A 337 -8.11 12.63 14.08
CA PHE A 337 -7.83 12.10 15.41
C PHE A 337 -8.44 12.99 16.50
N THR A 338 -8.42 14.29 16.30
CA THR A 338 -8.64 15.29 17.36
C THR A 338 -9.91 16.11 17.21
N GLY A 339 -10.52 16.14 16.03
CA GLY A 339 -11.32 17.30 15.61
C GLY A 339 -10.42 18.51 15.37
N LEU A 340 -11.01 19.71 15.29
CA LEU A 340 -10.22 20.95 15.17
C LEU A 340 -9.28 21.10 16.36
N LEU A 341 -8.01 21.43 16.09
CA LEU A 341 -7.04 21.70 17.14
C LEU A 341 -7.41 22.99 17.92
N PRO A 342 -7.27 23.03 19.25
CA PRO A 342 -7.71 24.14 20.10
C PRO A 342 -6.71 25.31 20.08
N VAL A 343 -6.47 25.87 18.88
CA VAL A 343 -5.52 26.96 18.61
C VAL A 343 -6.17 28.34 18.56
N VAL A 344 -7.50 28.42 18.71
CA VAL A 344 -8.29 29.66 18.74
C VAL A 344 -9.11 29.71 20.02
N ASN A 345 -9.12 30.86 20.68
CA ASN A 345 -9.93 31.13 21.87
C ASN A 345 -11.41 31.30 21.51
N ALA A 346 -12.30 31.30 22.51
CA ALA A 346 -13.73 31.48 22.29
C ALA A 346 -14.10 32.84 21.67
N ASP A 347 -13.25 33.86 21.84
CA ASP A 347 -13.41 35.19 21.23
C ASP A 347 -12.87 35.29 19.80
N GLY A 348 -12.37 34.18 19.23
CA GLY A 348 -11.80 34.12 17.89
C GLY A 348 -10.34 34.55 17.79
N THR A 349 -9.72 35.01 18.87
CA THR A 349 -8.28 35.35 18.87
C THR A 349 -7.42 34.08 18.86
N PRO A 350 -6.24 34.07 18.19
CA PRO A 350 -5.33 32.95 18.29
C PRO A 350 -4.86 32.74 19.73
N ARG A 351 -4.83 31.48 20.17
CA ARG A 351 -4.32 31.11 21.47
C ARG A 351 -2.80 31.28 21.49
N ARG A 352 -2.28 31.86 22.58
CA ARG A 352 -0.84 32.05 22.81
C ARG A 352 -0.25 30.81 23.47
N PHE A 353 0.93 30.44 23.01
CA PHE A 353 1.73 29.32 23.49
C PHE A 353 3.13 29.81 23.87
N ASP A 354 3.71 29.26 24.93
CA ASP A 354 5.09 29.56 25.34
C ASP A 354 6.12 28.93 24.41
N ASN A 355 5.77 27.79 23.81
CA ASN A 355 6.59 27.08 22.85
C ASN A 355 5.70 26.20 21.96
N THR A 356 6.24 25.80 20.81
CA THR A 356 5.47 25.07 19.82
C THR A 356 5.11 23.63 20.23
N SER A 357 5.82 23.03 21.20
CA SER A 357 5.55 21.66 21.66
C SER A 357 4.23 21.53 22.43
N GLN A 358 3.70 22.64 22.96
CA GLN A 358 2.40 22.68 23.62
C GLN A 358 1.24 22.28 22.69
N LEU A 359 1.39 22.36 21.36
CA LEU A 359 0.38 21.90 20.40
C LEU A 359 0.09 20.40 20.51
N ALA A 360 1.10 19.59 20.84
CA ALA A 360 1.00 18.14 20.89
C ALA A 360 0.46 17.60 22.23
N GLN A 361 0.24 18.47 23.23
CA GLN A 361 -0.15 18.05 24.57
C GLN A 361 -1.58 17.48 24.58
N GLY A 362 -1.72 16.27 25.12
CA GLY A 362 -3.01 15.59 25.27
C GLY A 362 -3.58 15.00 23.98
N LEU A 363 -2.82 14.99 22.87
CA LEU A 363 -3.23 14.35 21.63
C LEU A 363 -3.18 12.81 21.74
N GLU A 364 -3.93 12.12 20.88
CA GLU A 364 -3.96 10.65 20.83
C GLU A 364 -2.54 10.08 20.62
N PRO A 365 -2.06 9.11 21.44
CA PRO A 365 -0.69 8.59 21.33
C PRO A 365 -0.33 8.04 19.95
N ARG A 366 -1.28 7.39 19.27
CA ARG A 366 -1.08 6.92 17.89
C ARG A 366 -0.86 8.05 16.88
N LEU A 367 -1.49 9.21 17.06
CA LEU A 367 -1.24 10.38 16.22
C LEU A 367 0.22 10.83 16.37
N LEU A 368 0.69 10.96 17.61
CA LEU A 368 2.07 11.33 17.94
C LEU A 368 3.10 10.29 17.47
N ALA A 369 2.73 9.01 17.45
CA ALA A 369 3.55 7.93 16.90
C ALA A 369 3.55 7.89 15.35
N THR A 370 2.55 8.51 14.71
CA THR A 370 2.39 8.51 13.25
C THR A 370 3.02 9.73 12.60
N ILE A 371 3.01 10.89 13.28
CA ILE A 371 3.45 12.20 12.79
C ILE A 371 4.37 12.88 13.81
N TYR A 372 5.45 13.51 13.34
CA TYR A 372 6.23 14.44 14.14
C TYR A 372 5.56 15.82 14.17
N PHE A 373 5.29 16.30 15.38
CA PHE A 373 4.74 17.63 15.67
C PHE A 373 5.85 18.65 15.94
N PRO A 374 5.55 19.96 15.84
CA PRO A 374 6.45 21.00 16.34
C PRO A 374 6.90 20.71 17.77
N GLY A 375 8.20 20.85 18.02
CA GLY A 375 8.82 20.58 19.31
C GLY A 375 9.14 19.12 19.62
N ALA A 376 8.74 18.16 18.77
CA ALA A 376 9.16 16.76 18.90
C ALA A 376 10.68 16.61 18.69
N THR A 377 11.25 15.47 19.12
CA THR A 377 12.69 15.20 19.03
C THR A 377 12.96 13.94 18.20
N LEU A 378 13.96 14.03 17.31
CA LEU A 378 14.50 12.90 16.56
C LEU A 378 16.03 12.95 16.63
N ARG A 379 16.67 11.87 17.12
CA ARG A 379 18.14 11.73 17.17
C ARG A 379 18.85 12.92 17.86
N GLY A 380 18.26 13.41 18.96
CA GLY A 380 18.80 14.54 19.74
C GLY A 380 18.56 15.93 19.14
N LYS A 381 17.83 16.03 18.02
CA LYS A 381 17.45 17.29 17.38
C LYS A 381 15.96 17.54 17.55
N GLN A 382 15.59 18.79 17.79
CA GLN A 382 14.20 19.21 17.92
C GLN A 382 13.64 19.70 16.58
N PHE A 383 12.36 19.42 16.32
CA PHE A 383 11.59 20.02 15.24
C PHE A 383 11.18 21.45 15.60
N ASP A 384 12.04 22.43 15.28
CA ASP A 384 11.86 23.87 15.45
C ASP A 384 10.86 24.53 14.47
N MET A 385 9.81 23.80 14.07
CA MET A 385 8.91 24.22 13.00
C MET A 385 8.33 25.62 13.23
N GLN A 386 8.63 26.55 12.33
CA GLN A 386 8.14 27.93 12.32
C GLN A 386 7.95 28.41 10.89
N ARG A 387 6.85 29.13 10.62
CA ARG A 387 6.53 29.72 9.31
C ARG A 387 6.95 31.18 9.18
N GLY A 388 6.90 31.93 10.28
CA GLY A 388 7.20 33.35 10.26
C GLY A 388 7.17 34.00 11.63
N ILE A 389 7.33 35.32 11.62
CA ILE A 389 7.32 36.17 12.81
C ILE A 389 6.31 37.30 12.59
N TYR A 390 5.51 37.61 13.61
CA TYR A 390 4.78 38.86 13.73
C TYR A 390 5.50 39.76 14.71
N GLU A 391 5.67 41.05 14.39
CA GLU A 391 6.14 42.03 15.38
C GLU A 391 5.13 42.22 16.50
N HIS A 392 3.86 42.30 16.11
CA HIS A 392 2.67 42.43 16.95
C HIS A 392 1.51 41.67 16.29
N PHE A 393 0.56 41.16 17.09
CA PHE A 393 -0.64 40.51 16.58
C PHE A 393 -1.90 41.00 17.31
N ALA A 394 -2.84 41.55 16.55
CA ALA A 394 -4.17 41.94 17.02
C ALA A 394 -5.29 41.34 16.16
N GLY A 395 -6.48 41.24 16.72
CA GLY A 395 -7.67 40.74 16.04
C GLY A 395 -7.81 39.22 16.05
N THR A 396 -8.72 38.72 15.22
CA THR A 396 -9.11 37.31 15.21
C THR A 396 -8.27 36.51 14.20
N ALA A 397 -8.20 35.18 14.41
CA ALA A 397 -7.60 34.28 13.43
C ALA A 397 -8.34 34.34 12.09
N ALA A 398 -9.66 34.49 12.10
CA ALA A 398 -10.48 34.58 10.90
C ALA A 398 -10.16 35.83 10.07
N ASP A 399 -9.98 36.99 10.71
CA ASP A 399 -9.63 38.23 10.01
C ASP A 399 -8.22 38.14 9.39
N GLU A 400 -7.27 37.53 10.10
CA GLU A 400 -5.90 37.32 9.60
C GLU A 400 -5.83 36.36 8.41
N LEU A 401 -6.75 35.39 8.33
CA LEU A 401 -6.89 34.46 7.21
C LEU A 401 -7.73 35.06 6.06
N GLY A 402 -8.31 36.24 6.26
CA GLY A 402 -9.15 36.94 5.28
C GLY A 402 -8.36 37.59 4.15
N GLN A 403 -9.09 38.30 3.27
CA GLN A 403 -8.49 38.98 2.10
C GLN A 403 -7.60 40.18 2.48
N ASN A 404 -7.88 40.83 3.61
CA ASN A 404 -7.14 41.99 4.11
C ASN A 404 -6.67 41.74 5.55
N PRO A 405 -5.62 40.91 5.75
CA PRO A 405 -5.13 40.57 7.09
C PRO A 405 -4.69 41.82 7.86
N PRO A 406 -5.22 42.08 9.06
CA PRO A 406 -4.92 43.31 9.81
C PRO A 406 -3.45 43.40 10.22
N ASN A 407 -2.76 42.26 10.36
CA ASN A 407 -1.36 42.22 10.80
C ASN A 407 -0.36 42.10 9.63
N ARG A 408 -0.81 42.24 8.37
CA ARG A 408 0.05 42.02 7.18
C ARG A 408 1.35 42.83 7.19
N GLN A 409 1.27 44.08 7.64
CA GLN A 409 2.42 45.00 7.72
C GLN A 409 3.42 44.66 8.83
N PHE A 410 3.00 43.86 9.81
CA PHE A 410 3.83 43.40 10.94
C PHE A 410 4.35 41.98 10.73
N ARG A 411 4.01 41.34 9.60
CA ARG A 411 4.30 39.93 9.33
C ARG A 411 5.56 39.77 8.47
N HIS A 412 6.51 39.02 9.01
CA HIS A 412 7.75 38.64 8.36
C HIS A 412 7.69 37.18 7.94
N LEU A 413 7.84 36.95 6.63
CA LEU A 413 7.89 35.62 6.01
C LEU A 413 9.20 35.46 5.25
N ALA A 414 9.69 34.23 5.16
CA ALA A 414 10.85 33.87 4.35
C ALA A 414 10.61 32.55 3.62
N GLY A 415 11.41 32.30 2.57
CA GLY A 415 11.55 30.99 1.93
C GLY A 415 12.82 30.24 2.34
N LYS A 416 13.76 30.90 3.02
CA LYS A 416 15.08 30.33 3.36
C LYS A 416 15.42 30.52 4.83
N THR A 417 16.15 29.56 5.40
CA THR A 417 16.47 29.53 6.85
C THR A 417 17.52 30.55 7.29
N GLU A 418 18.23 31.12 6.31
CA GLU A 418 19.27 32.14 6.48
C GLU A 418 18.68 33.54 6.65
N THR A 419 17.40 33.75 6.31
CA THR A 419 16.75 35.05 6.46
C THR A 419 16.36 35.30 7.92
N LEU A 420 16.82 36.44 8.45
CA LEU A 420 16.64 36.83 9.85
C LEU A 420 15.79 38.10 9.98
N PHE A 421 15.01 38.18 11.05
CA PHE A 421 14.37 39.39 11.56
C PHE A 421 14.95 39.69 12.94
N ASN A 422 15.62 40.84 13.10
CA ASN A 422 16.29 41.24 14.35
C ASN A 422 17.20 40.13 14.93
N GLY A 423 17.91 39.40 14.07
CA GLY A 423 18.80 38.30 14.48
C GLY A 423 18.11 36.95 14.74
N MET A 424 16.77 36.91 14.74
CA MET A 424 15.98 35.67 14.87
C MET A 424 15.66 35.09 13.49
N ARG A 425 15.72 33.77 13.33
CA ARG A 425 15.31 33.12 12.07
C ARG A 425 13.81 33.27 11.87
N ILE A 426 13.42 33.68 10.66
CA ILE A 426 12.00 33.80 10.30
C ILE A 426 11.36 32.40 10.16
N ILE A 427 12.07 31.45 9.55
CA ILE A 427 11.67 30.04 9.46
C ILE A 427 12.68 29.14 10.18
N GLY A 428 12.21 28.09 10.84
CA GLY A 428 13.06 27.08 11.48
C GLY A 428 13.74 26.15 10.48
N PHE A 429 14.76 25.40 10.91
CA PHE A 429 15.43 24.36 10.12
C PHE A 429 14.55 23.18 9.74
N THR A 430 13.39 23.08 10.37
CA THR A 430 12.35 22.09 10.09
C THR A 430 11.03 22.76 9.72
N GLY A 431 11.02 24.10 9.62
CA GLY A 431 9.86 24.96 9.45
C GLY A 431 9.21 24.88 8.07
N ILE A 432 8.37 25.86 7.78
CA ILE A 432 7.57 25.87 6.56
C ILE A 432 8.26 26.75 5.52
N SER A 433 8.59 26.16 4.37
CA SER A 433 9.20 26.86 3.24
C SER A 433 8.28 26.94 2.04
N THR A 434 8.40 28.03 1.29
CA THR A 434 7.84 28.20 -0.06
C THR A 434 8.90 28.11 -1.15
N ASP A 435 10.15 27.86 -0.78
CA ASP A 435 11.30 27.73 -1.68
C ASP A 435 11.88 26.31 -1.54
N GLY A 436 11.69 25.49 -2.56
CA GLY A 436 12.18 24.10 -2.63
C GLY A 436 11.34 23.06 -1.86
N ASP A 437 11.97 21.90 -1.63
CA ASP A 437 11.42 20.71 -0.98
C ASP A 437 12.23 20.28 0.26
N ASP A 438 13.18 21.10 0.72
CA ASP A 438 14.05 20.75 1.85
C ASP A 438 13.33 20.73 3.22
N LEU A 439 12.25 21.51 3.33
CA LEU A 439 11.55 21.85 4.57
C LEU A 439 10.05 21.50 4.48
N SER A 440 9.33 21.65 5.59
CA SER A 440 7.91 21.29 5.68
C SER A 440 7.04 22.19 4.82
N ARG A 441 5.84 21.72 4.48
CA ARG A 441 4.76 22.51 3.86
C ARG A 441 3.55 22.68 4.78
N THR A 442 3.40 21.79 5.75
CA THR A 442 2.17 21.68 6.54
C THR A 442 2.36 21.89 8.04
N GLY A 443 3.61 22.03 8.49
CA GLY A 443 3.94 22.07 9.92
C GLY A 443 4.03 20.69 10.56
N PHE A 444 4.19 19.64 9.75
CA PHE A 444 4.28 18.24 10.18
C PHE A 444 5.31 17.46 9.34
N TYR A 445 5.82 16.34 9.89
CA TYR A 445 6.55 15.30 9.13
C TYR A 445 6.02 13.90 9.48
N ILE A 446 6.28 12.91 8.63
CA ILE A 446 5.91 11.52 8.92
C ILE A 446 6.89 10.93 9.94
N ARG A 447 6.34 10.21 10.94
CA ARG A 447 7.10 9.42 11.93
C ARG A 447 6.96 7.92 11.72
N LYS A 448 5.79 7.45 11.26
CA LYS A 448 5.54 6.02 11.03
C LYS A 448 6.64 5.41 10.13
N TYR A 449 7.15 4.24 10.50
CA TYR A 449 8.28 3.54 9.87
C TYR A 449 9.65 4.26 9.92
N VAL A 450 9.79 5.44 10.50
CA VAL A 450 11.11 6.07 10.69
C VAL A 450 11.84 5.39 11.84
N ASP A 451 13.00 4.79 11.56
CA ASP A 451 13.87 4.22 12.57
C ASP A 451 14.58 5.34 13.35
N TYR A 452 13.99 5.69 14.48
CA TYR A 452 14.49 6.75 15.34
C TYR A 452 15.75 6.36 16.12
N ASN A 453 16.13 5.07 16.15
CA ASN A 453 17.37 4.60 16.79
C ASN A 453 18.58 4.68 15.84
N ARG A 454 18.34 4.78 14.54
CA ARG A 454 19.39 4.89 13.53
C ARG A 454 20.14 6.21 13.66
N ALA A 455 21.47 6.16 13.58
CA ALA A 455 22.29 7.37 13.57
C ALA A 455 21.99 8.23 12.34
N GLN A 456 21.98 9.56 12.48
CA GLN A 456 21.68 10.47 11.37
C GLN A 456 22.56 10.22 10.13
N SER A 457 23.86 9.97 10.33
CA SER A 457 24.82 9.69 9.25
C SER A 457 24.52 8.42 8.46
N GLN A 458 23.68 7.53 8.98
CA GLN A 458 23.25 6.29 8.33
C GLN A 458 21.86 6.40 7.69
N CYS A 459 21.24 7.58 7.77
CA CYS A 459 19.92 7.87 7.20
C CYS A 459 20.09 8.55 5.84
N GLY A 460 20.84 7.89 4.96
CA GLY A 460 21.03 8.30 3.57
C GLY A 460 20.11 7.56 2.61
N LEU A 461 20.10 8.00 1.36
CA LEU A 461 19.35 7.32 0.29
C LEU A 461 19.80 5.85 0.14
N TYR A 462 18.83 4.94 -0.02
CA TYR A 462 19.04 3.50 -0.18
C TYR A 462 19.77 2.81 0.99
N MET A 463 19.72 3.40 2.19
CA MET A 463 20.38 2.83 3.36
C MET A 463 19.41 2.11 4.31
N SER A 464 18.11 2.36 4.21
CA SER A 464 17.11 1.79 5.12
C SER A 464 16.81 0.34 4.79
N THR A 465 16.75 -0.49 5.82
CA THR A 465 16.41 -1.93 5.75
C THR A 465 15.15 -2.24 6.56
N GLN A 466 14.35 -1.20 6.85
CA GLN A 466 13.12 -1.31 7.59
C GLN A 466 12.11 -2.15 6.79
N SER A 467 11.57 -3.21 7.40
CA SER A 467 10.59 -4.07 6.71
C SER A 467 9.31 -3.29 6.39
N TRP A 468 8.75 -3.52 5.21
CA TRP A 468 7.38 -3.12 4.89
C TRP A 468 6.43 -4.19 5.43
N ILE A 469 5.37 -3.79 6.12
CA ILE A 469 4.36 -4.72 6.62
C ILE A 469 3.17 -4.61 5.66
N ASP A 470 3.03 -5.58 4.76
CA ASP A 470 1.93 -5.58 3.79
C ASP A 470 0.61 -5.88 4.46
N MET A 471 0.57 -6.86 5.35
CA MET A 471 -0.62 -7.22 6.14
C MET A 471 -0.25 -7.30 7.61
N ARG A 472 -1.08 -6.68 8.46
CA ARG A 472 -0.94 -6.76 9.91
C ARG A 472 -2.26 -6.99 10.63
N TYR A 473 -2.19 -7.49 11.86
CA TYR A 473 -3.38 -7.95 12.58
C TYR A 473 -4.42 -6.85 12.80
N ALA A 474 -4.03 -5.59 13.06
CA ALA A 474 -5.02 -4.52 13.19
C ALA A 474 -5.86 -4.32 11.91
N GLU A 475 -5.30 -4.53 10.72
CA GLU A 475 -6.09 -4.48 9.48
C GLU A 475 -7.13 -5.61 9.44
N VAL A 476 -6.77 -6.81 9.88
CA VAL A 476 -7.69 -7.95 9.94
C VAL A 476 -8.86 -7.65 10.89
N LEU A 477 -8.58 -7.02 12.04
CA LEU A 477 -9.60 -6.54 12.96
C LEU A 477 -10.48 -5.45 12.34
N LEU A 478 -9.91 -4.52 11.55
CA LEU A 478 -10.67 -3.50 10.82
C LEU A 478 -11.54 -4.11 9.71
N ASN A 479 -11.03 -5.10 8.98
CA ASN A 479 -11.77 -5.84 7.97
C ASN A 479 -12.94 -6.58 8.60
N ARG A 480 -12.72 -7.24 9.75
CA ARG A 480 -13.76 -7.88 10.56
C ARG A 480 -14.77 -6.86 11.07
N ALA A 481 -14.34 -5.70 11.55
CA ALA A 481 -15.22 -4.68 12.08
C ALA A 481 -16.16 -4.13 10.99
N GLU A 482 -15.61 -3.84 9.81
CA GLU A 482 -16.38 -3.38 8.66
C GLU A 482 -17.38 -4.45 8.22
N ALA A 483 -16.92 -5.68 7.98
CA ALA A 483 -17.80 -6.79 7.60
C ALA A 483 -18.89 -7.06 8.65
N ALA A 484 -18.54 -7.08 9.94
CA ALA A 484 -19.49 -7.27 11.04
C ALA A 484 -20.55 -6.16 11.07
N PHE A 485 -20.15 -4.89 10.90
CA PHE A 485 -21.10 -3.78 10.85
C PHE A 485 -22.09 -3.96 9.69
N GLU A 486 -21.59 -4.32 8.51
CA GLU A 486 -22.39 -4.51 7.30
C GLU A 486 -23.35 -5.72 7.38
N LEU A 487 -23.00 -6.70 8.21
CA LEU A 487 -23.84 -7.86 8.55
C LEU A 487 -24.76 -7.59 9.76
N ASN A 488 -24.86 -6.32 10.21
CA ASN A 488 -25.62 -5.89 11.38
C ASN A 488 -25.15 -6.48 12.73
N ASN A 489 -23.91 -6.95 12.82
CA ASN A 489 -23.26 -7.38 14.07
C ASN A 489 -22.45 -6.22 14.69
N ILE A 490 -23.18 -5.24 15.22
CA ILE A 490 -22.59 -4.01 15.79
C ILE A 490 -21.74 -4.29 17.03
N VAL A 491 -22.06 -5.32 17.81
CA VAL A 491 -21.31 -5.69 19.02
C VAL A 491 -19.91 -6.14 18.63
N ASP A 492 -19.79 -7.06 17.67
CA ASP A 492 -18.49 -7.55 17.21
C ASP A 492 -17.68 -6.42 16.56
N ALA A 493 -18.32 -5.62 15.71
CA ALA A 493 -17.68 -4.46 15.09
C ALA A 493 -17.09 -3.49 16.12
N ARG A 494 -17.86 -3.13 17.14
CA ARG A 494 -17.41 -2.24 18.22
C ARG A 494 -16.28 -2.86 19.03
N ASN A 495 -16.34 -4.16 19.31
CA ASN A 495 -15.28 -4.84 20.08
C ASN A 495 -13.94 -4.78 19.35
N MET A 496 -13.92 -5.07 18.04
CA MET A 496 -12.69 -5.00 17.24
C MET A 496 -12.12 -3.58 17.18
N ILE A 497 -12.99 -2.58 16.98
CA ILE A 497 -12.57 -1.16 17.00
C ILE A 497 -12.03 -0.76 18.38
N ASN A 498 -12.69 -1.15 19.46
CA ASN A 498 -12.25 -0.79 20.81
C ASN A 498 -10.95 -1.48 21.22
N ASP A 499 -10.65 -2.69 20.75
CA ASP A 499 -9.36 -3.34 20.99
C ASP A 499 -8.20 -2.58 20.32
N ILE A 500 -8.39 -2.14 19.07
CA ILE A 500 -7.43 -1.27 18.37
C ILE A 500 -7.25 0.05 19.12
N ARG A 501 -8.35 0.69 19.52
CA ARG A 501 -8.35 1.97 20.23
C ARG A 501 -7.63 1.87 21.57
N ASP A 502 -7.91 0.82 22.35
CA ASP A 502 -7.21 0.55 23.61
C ASP A 502 -5.71 0.37 23.39
N ARG A 503 -5.31 -0.42 22.38
CA ARG A 503 -3.88 -0.57 22.05
C ARG A 503 -3.26 0.77 21.72
N ALA A 504 -3.92 1.57 20.88
CA ALA A 504 -3.44 2.85 20.36
C ALA A 504 -3.43 3.98 21.41
N GLY A 505 -4.01 3.76 22.60
CA GLY A 505 -4.17 4.79 23.62
C GLY A 505 -5.30 5.78 23.32
N ALA A 506 -6.25 5.39 22.48
CA ALA A 506 -7.43 6.19 22.14
C ALA A 506 -8.61 5.88 23.09
N PRO A 507 -9.48 6.85 23.40
CA PRO A 507 -10.66 6.62 24.25
C PRO A 507 -11.60 5.54 23.68
N LEU A 508 -12.16 4.65 24.51
CA LEU A 508 -13.09 3.64 24.01
C LEU A 508 -14.42 4.25 23.54
N LEU A 509 -15.03 3.65 22.52
CA LEU A 509 -16.33 4.06 22.00
C LEU A 509 -17.46 3.40 22.78
N THR A 510 -18.35 4.21 23.35
CA THR A 510 -19.50 3.77 24.15
C THR A 510 -20.85 4.23 23.58
N GLY A 511 -20.87 5.20 22.68
CA GLY A 511 -22.09 5.80 22.12
C GLY A 511 -22.47 5.29 20.72
N THR A 512 -23.07 6.21 19.94
CA THR A 512 -23.46 5.97 18.55
C THR A 512 -22.30 5.40 17.74
N PHE A 513 -22.57 4.29 17.06
CA PHE A 513 -21.58 3.57 16.26
C PHE A 513 -22.14 3.42 14.85
N THR A 514 -21.48 4.06 13.89
CA THR A 514 -21.89 4.06 12.47
C THR A 514 -20.78 3.47 11.61
N ILE A 515 -21.06 3.25 10.33
CA ILE A 515 -20.02 2.83 9.39
C ILE A 515 -18.87 3.85 9.35
N ASP A 516 -19.17 5.14 9.46
CA ASP A 516 -18.14 6.19 9.45
C ASP A 516 -17.25 6.15 10.70
N THR A 517 -17.75 5.60 11.81
CA THR A 517 -16.91 5.27 12.98
C THR A 517 -15.83 4.25 12.61
N VAL A 518 -16.22 3.17 11.90
CA VAL A 518 -15.28 2.13 11.42
C VAL A 518 -14.31 2.71 10.39
N ARG A 519 -14.83 3.48 9.42
CA ARG A 519 -14.02 4.10 8.36
C ARG A 519 -13.00 5.09 8.90
N ASN A 520 -13.38 5.92 9.87
CA ASN A 520 -12.45 6.87 10.47
C ASN A 520 -11.36 6.15 11.27
N GLU A 521 -11.72 5.11 12.03
CA GLU A 521 -10.72 4.32 12.75
C GLU A 521 -9.76 3.60 11.78
N ARG A 522 -10.26 3.09 10.65
CA ARG A 522 -9.43 2.51 9.59
C ARG A 522 -8.44 3.51 9.01
N CYS A 523 -8.91 4.73 8.70
CA CYS A 523 -8.06 5.80 8.18
C CYS A 523 -6.96 6.20 9.16
N LYS A 524 -7.28 6.32 10.46
CA LYS A 524 -6.30 6.65 11.50
C LYS A 524 -5.26 5.54 11.71
N GLU A 525 -5.72 4.30 11.83
CA GLU A 525 -4.85 3.16 12.10
C GLU A 525 -3.90 2.90 10.92
N LEU A 526 -4.43 2.87 9.69
CA LEU A 526 -3.69 2.51 8.48
C LEU A 526 -3.09 3.72 7.75
N ALA A 527 -2.97 4.87 8.43
CA ALA A 527 -2.41 6.09 7.85
C ALA A 527 -1.01 5.83 7.28
N PHE A 528 -0.75 6.24 6.03
CA PHE A 528 0.51 6.00 5.31
C PHE A 528 0.85 4.53 4.99
N GLU A 529 -0.11 3.60 5.13
CA GLU A 529 0.06 2.18 4.79
C GLU A 529 -0.56 1.83 3.42
N LYS A 530 -0.76 2.86 2.57
CA LYS A 530 -1.19 2.74 1.16
C LYS A 530 -2.60 2.17 0.98
N GLN A 531 -3.47 2.34 1.98
CA GLN A 531 -4.85 1.84 1.97
C GLN A 531 -5.89 2.90 1.62
N TYR A 532 -5.74 4.14 2.11
CA TYR A 532 -6.85 5.10 2.11
C TYR A 532 -7.35 5.46 0.71
N TRP A 533 -6.46 5.57 -0.28
CA TRP A 533 -6.84 5.75 -1.68
C TRP A 533 -7.80 4.66 -2.18
N TRP A 534 -7.50 3.40 -1.89
CA TRP A 534 -8.34 2.27 -2.27
C TRP A 534 -9.62 2.20 -1.45
N ASP A 535 -9.57 2.59 -0.18
CA ASP A 535 -10.74 2.71 0.68
C ASP A 535 -11.74 3.75 0.12
N LEU A 536 -11.27 4.93 -0.27
CA LEU A 536 -12.10 5.94 -0.94
C LEU A 536 -12.76 5.41 -2.24
N ARG A 537 -11.99 4.62 -3.03
CA ARG A 537 -12.48 4.00 -4.26
C ARG A 537 -13.56 2.95 -3.99
N ARG A 538 -13.31 1.99 -3.09
CA ARG A 538 -14.26 0.90 -2.80
C ARG A 538 -15.50 1.37 -2.05
N TRP A 539 -15.40 2.42 -1.24
CA TRP A 539 -16.55 3.07 -0.59
C TRP A 539 -17.34 3.99 -1.52
N ARG A 540 -16.84 4.27 -2.73
CA ARG A 540 -17.47 5.15 -3.73
C ARG A 540 -17.75 6.56 -3.18
N ILE A 541 -16.75 7.11 -2.50
CA ILE A 541 -16.80 8.46 -1.94
C ILE A 541 -15.67 9.37 -2.45
N ALA A 542 -14.74 8.85 -3.25
CA ALA A 542 -13.58 9.60 -3.75
C ALA A 542 -13.99 10.84 -4.56
N ASP A 543 -14.95 10.70 -5.47
CA ASP A 543 -15.51 11.79 -6.28
C ASP A 543 -16.17 12.90 -5.47
N ARG A 544 -16.63 12.59 -4.26
CA ARG A 544 -17.26 13.57 -3.36
C ARG A 544 -16.26 14.22 -2.43
N LEU A 545 -15.31 13.44 -1.91
CA LEU A 545 -14.31 13.93 -0.94
C LEU A 545 -13.12 14.63 -1.58
N LEU A 546 -12.89 14.41 -2.87
CA LEU A 546 -11.78 15.00 -3.60
C LEU A 546 -12.26 15.98 -4.67
N ASP A 547 -13.52 16.43 -4.69
CA ASP A 547 -13.98 17.42 -5.66
C ASP A 547 -13.48 18.82 -5.27
N ASN A 548 -12.63 19.43 -6.11
CA ASN A 548 -11.94 20.71 -5.89
C ASN A 548 -11.39 20.89 -4.45
N THR A 549 -10.93 19.79 -3.85
CA THR A 549 -10.52 19.79 -2.45
C THR A 549 -9.11 20.35 -2.32
N LYS A 550 -8.91 21.22 -1.33
CA LYS A 550 -7.61 21.77 -0.96
C LYS A 550 -7.35 21.49 0.52
N TYR A 551 -6.11 21.15 0.83
CA TYR A 551 -5.72 20.74 2.18
C TYR A 551 -5.07 21.88 2.95
N HIS A 552 -5.20 21.81 4.27
CA HIS A 552 -4.67 22.80 5.19
C HIS A 552 -3.36 22.33 5.84
N ALA A 553 -2.67 23.32 6.37
CA ALA A 553 -1.47 23.26 7.15
C ALA A 553 -1.74 23.87 8.54
N MET A 554 -0.95 23.47 9.53
CA MET A 554 -0.89 24.16 10.80
C MET A 554 0.37 25.01 10.83
N MET A 555 0.23 26.35 10.73
CA MET A 555 1.35 27.28 10.59
C MET A 555 1.73 27.89 11.94
N PRO A 556 2.91 27.57 12.51
CA PRO A 556 3.39 28.18 13.74
C PRO A 556 4.04 29.54 13.45
N TYR A 557 3.64 30.58 14.17
CA TYR A 557 4.25 31.91 14.12
C TYR A 557 4.71 32.36 15.49
N TYR A 558 5.83 33.08 15.54
CA TYR A 558 6.29 33.74 16.75
C TYR A 558 5.82 35.20 16.76
N ILE A 559 5.33 35.68 17.90
CA ILE A 559 4.94 37.07 18.14
C ILE A 559 6.02 37.72 19.00
N ALA A 560 6.73 38.70 18.42
CA ALA A 560 7.98 39.21 18.98
C ALA A 560 7.79 40.05 20.25
N ASP A 561 6.78 40.92 20.31
CA ASP A 561 6.49 41.77 21.47
C ASP A 561 5.91 40.99 22.67
N GLU A 562 5.11 39.96 22.40
CA GLU A 562 4.53 39.07 23.42
C GLU A 562 5.50 37.96 23.87
N GLN A 563 6.51 37.63 23.06
CA GLN A 563 7.38 36.45 23.21
C GLN A 563 6.59 35.13 23.31
N LYS A 564 5.58 34.99 22.45
CA LYS A 564 4.68 33.85 22.38
C LYS A 564 4.61 33.29 20.97
N TYR A 565 4.08 32.08 20.86
CA TYR A 565 3.70 31.46 19.60
C TYR A 565 2.19 31.47 19.42
N ILE A 566 1.75 31.57 18.18
CA ILE A 566 0.38 31.28 17.76
C ILE A 566 0.42 30.26 16.62
N PHE A 567 -0.70 29.61 16.38
CA PHE A 567 -0.87 28.71 15.25
C PHE A 567 -2.07 29.13 14.42
N LEU A 568 -1.88 29.21 13.10
CA LEU A 568 -2.94 29.54 12.16
C LEU A 568 -3.24 28.34 11.26
N ARG A 569 -4.53 28.07 11.08
CA ARG A 569 -5.06 27.07 10.15
C ARG A 569 -5.13 27.68 8.75
N GLU A 570 -4.04 27.56 8.00
CA GLU A 570 -3.92 28.09 6.64
C GLU A 570 -4.06 26.99 5.60
N PHE A 571 -4.37 27.33 4.35
CA PHE A 571 -4.13 26.38 3.25
C PHE A 571 -2.64 26.08 3.15
N GLU A 572 -2.29 24.85 2.76
CA GLU A 572 -0.90 24.57 2.42
C GLU A 572 -0.42 25.51 1.29
N PRO A 573 0.84 25.99 1.30
CA PRO A 573 1.24 27.15 0.49
C PRO A 573 1.04 27.02 -1.02
N PHE A 574 1.03 25.81 -1.57
CA PHE A 574 0.87 25.56 -3.01
C PHE A 574 -0.60 25.42 -3.43
N GLN A 575 -1.51 25.26 -2.47
CA GLN A 575 -2.95 25.17 -2.63
C GLN A 575 -3.41 24.25 -3.78
N ARG A 576 -2.76 23.09 -3.94
CA ARG A 576 -3.10 22.14 -5.01
C ARG A 576 -4.55 21.70 -4.86
N SER A 577 -5.34 21.85 -5.92
CA SER A 577 -6.69 21.27 -6.00
C SER A 577 -6.62 19.78 -6.34
N TYR A 578 -7.33 18.99 -5.57
CA TYR A 578 -7.58 17.57 -5.79
C TYR A 578 -8.91 17.47 -6.52
N ASN A 579 -9.00 16.54 -7.47
CA ASN A 579 -10.18 16.30 -8.29
C ASN A 579 -10.25 14.81 -8.64
N PHE A 580 -11.38 14.15 -8.37
CA PHE A 580 -11.60 12.76 -8.73
C PHE A 580 -12.85 12.63 -9.60
N GLU A 581 -12.65 12.32 -10.88
CA GLU A 581 -13.77 12.01 -11.79
C GLU A 581 -14.25 10.57 -11.56
N LYS A 582 -15.56 10.34 -11.64
CA LYS A 582 -16.13 8.99 -11.42
C LYS A 582 -15.53 7.90 -12.32
N LYS A 583 -15.00 8.25 -13.50
CA LYS A 583 -14.32 7.30 -14.40
C LYS A 583 -13.10 6.64 -13.73
N TYR A 584 -12.45 7.30 -12.77
CA TYR A 584 -11.26 6.81 -12.09
C TYR A 584 -11.54 5.76 -11.01
N TYR A 585 -12.81 5.42 -10.77
CA TYR A 585 -13.12 4.26 -9.94
C TYR A 585 -12.59 2.96 -10.55
N TYR A 586 -12.46 2.90 -11.88
CA TYR A 586 -11.82 1.81 -12.61
C TYR A 586 -10.76 2.38 -13.57
N GLU A 587 -9.62 1.73 -13.63
CA GLU A 587 -8.59 2.05 -14.62
C GLU A 587 -9.02 1.55 -16.00
N PRO A 588 -8.58 2.19 -17.09
CA PRO A 588 -8.80 1.67 -18.44
C PRO A 588 -8.01 0.38 -18.65
N ILE A 589 -8.59 -0.58 -19.38
CA ILE A 589 -7.82 -1.73 -19.89
C ILE A 589 -6.69 -1.16 -20.78
N PRO A 590 -5.44 -1.63 -20.64
CA PRO A 590 -4.33 -1.07 -21.39
C PRO A 590 -4.56 -1.17 -22.91
N GLY A 591 -4.40 -0.05 -23.63
CA GLY A 591 -4.68 0.01 -25.07
C GLY A 591 -3.88 -1.01 -25.90
N GLY A 592 -2.63 -1.29 -25.50
CA GLY A 592 -1.80 -2.32 -26.13
C GLY A 592 -2.36 -3.74 -25.98
N GLU A 593 -3.09 -4.02 -24.90
CA GLU A 593 -3.72 -5.33 -24.66
C GLU A 593 -5.04 -5.45 -25.42
N LEU A 594 -5.83 -4.36 -25.50
CA LEU A 594 -7.02 -4.29 -26.37
C LEU A 594 -6.66 -4.54 -27.85
N GLY A 595 -5.53 -4.01 -28.31
CA GLY A 595 -5.05 -4.24 -29.68
C GLY A 595 -4.62 -5.69 -29.94
N LYS A 596 -4.09 -6.40 -28.93
CA LYS A 596 -3.71 -7.82 -29.03
C LYS A 596 -4.91 -8.76 -28.92
N ASN A 597 -5.93 -8.38 -28.15
CA ASN A 597 -7.11 -9.18 -27.89
C ASN A 597 -8.40 -8.33 -27.94
N PRO A 598 -9.06 -8.25 -29.11
CA PRO A 598 -10.32 -7.52 -29.27
C PRO A 598 -11.46 -8.03 -28.38
N ASN A 599 -11.39 -9.27 -27.87
CA ASN A 599 -12.38 -9.85 -26.98
C ASN A 599 -12.37 -9.22 -25.56
N LEU A 600 -11.43 -8.31 -25.30
CA LEU A 600 -11.39 -7.48 -24.09
C LEU A 600 -12.34 -6.28 -24.12
N TYR A 601 -12.95 -5.94 -25.27
CA TYR A 601 -13.95 -4.87 -25.34
C TYR A 601 -15.31 -5.27 -24.72
N PRO A 602 -16.12 -4.29 -24.29
CA PRO A 602 -15.83 -2.85 -24.17
C PRO A 602 -14.80 -2.52 -23.08
N ASN A 603 -14.11 -1.39 -23.24
CA ASN A 603 -13.26 -0.83 -22.19
C ASN A 603 -14.10 -0.35 -21.00
N ASN A 604 -13.47 -0.12 -19.84
CA ASN A 604 -14.14 0.41 -18.66
C ASN A 604 -14.77 1.79 -18.94
N PRO A 605 -15.90 2.13 -18.28
CA PRO A 605 -16.69 3.30 -18.67
C PRO A 605 -15.89 4.61 -18.70
N ASN A 606 -16.18 5.44 -19.72
CA ASN A 606 -15.61 6.77 -19.94
C ASN A 606 -14.08 6.79 -20.24
N HIS A 607 -13.56 5.74 -20.88
CA HIS A 607 -12.19 5.66 -21.43
C HIS A 607 -12.15 5.23 -22.89
#